data_AF-U7HK43-F1
#
_entry.id   AF-U7HK43-F1
#
_cell.length_a   1.000
_cell.length_b   1.000
_cell.length_c   1.000
_cell.angle_alpha   90.00
_cell.angle_beta   90.00
_cell.angle_gamma   90.00
#
_symmetry.space_group_name_H-M   'P 1'
#
loop_
_entity.id
_entity.type
_entity.pdbx_description
1 polymer ?
#
loop_
_entity_poly.entity_id
_entity_poly.type
_entity_poly.pdbx_seq_one_letter_code
_entity_poly.pdbx_strand_id
1 'polypeptide(L)'
;MTVESLVAHLQRFIDGENISIQWAKDAETLLDQLEDDGVDAALAPILEYLQDNLAIFSPGGGDQLIDEHEMRRVCQRAIITLEKMGFG
;
A
#
# COMPACT_ATOMS: atom_id res chain seq x y z
N MET A 1 3.62 -1.52 -15.14
CA MET A 1 3.87 -0.48 -14.11
C MET A 1 5.09 -0.86 -13.27
N THR A 2 5.60 -0.04 -12.33
CA THR A 2 6.77 -0.42 -11.51
C THR A 2 6.47 -0.42 -10.01
N VAL A 3 7.21 -1.24 -9.26
CA VAL A 3 7.19 -1.23 -7.79
C VAL A 3 7.55 0.15 -7.22
N GLU A 4 8.42 0.90 -7.91
CA GLU A 4 8.75 2.29 -7.56
C GLU A 4 7.50 3.21 -7.57
N SER A 5 6.56 2.97 -8.49
CA SER A 5 5.31 3.72 -8.55
C SER A 5 4.42 3.45 -7.33
N LEU A 6 4.39 2.18 -6.87
CA LEU A 6 3.71 1.80 -5.63
C LEU A 6 4.39 2.45 -4.42
N VAL A 7 5.72 2.38 -4.31
CA VAL A 7 6.49 3.00 -3.22
C VAL A 7 6.22 4.50 -3.15
N ALA A 8 6.26 5.20 -4.29
CA ALA A 8 5.96 6.63 -4.36
C ALA A 8 4.51 6.92 -3.90
N HIS A 9 3.53 6.10 -4.30
CA HIS A 9 2.13 6.26 -3.89
C HIS A 9 1.93 6.06 -2.38
N LEU A 10 2.60 5.06 -1.80
CA LEU A 10 2.61 4.82 -0.36
C LEU A 10 3.31 5.94 0.42
N GLN A 11 4.40 6.49 -0.12
CA GLN A 11 5.14 7.58 0.51
C GLN A 11 4.30 8.86 0.61
N ARG A 12 3.49 9.16 -0.41
CA ARG A 12 2.57 10.31 -0.40
C ARG A 12 1.56 10.26 0.75
N PHE A 13 1.10 9.06 1.11
CA PHE A 13 0.25 8.86 2.28
C PHE A 13 0.97 9.20 3.58
N ILE A 14 2.23 8.79 3.70
CA ILE A 14 3.07 9.05 4.88
C ILE A 14 3.35 10.55 5.03
N ASP A 15 3.55 11.25 3.92
CA ASP A 15 3.87 12.68 3.91
C ASP A 15 2.63 13.57 4.15
N GLY A 16 1.43 12.96 4.25
CA GLY A 16 0.19 13.67 4.54
C GLY A 16 -0.46 14.31 3.32
N GLU A 17 -0.09 13.89 2.11
CA GLU A 17 -0.77 14.33 0.89
C GLU A 17 -2.12 13.62 0.74
N ASN A 18 -3.20 14.40 0.89
CA ASN A 18 -4.56 14.09 0.42
C ASN A 18 -5.06 12.66 0.77
N ILE A 19 -5.09 12.37 2.06
CA ILE A 19 -5.56 11.09 2.61
C ILE A 19 -7.07 11.01 2.45
N SER A 20 -7.50 10.25 1.44
CA SER A 20 -8.90 10.06 1.12
C SER A 20 -9.15 8.61 0.74
N ILE A 21 -10.43 8.22 0.74
CA ILE A 21 -10.86 6.92 0.20
C ILE A 21 -10.38 6.73 -1.24
N GLN A 22 -10.17 7.82 -2.00
CA GLN A 22 -9.63 7.74 -3.36
C GLN A 22 -8.18 7.24 -3.38
N TRP A 23 -7.35 7.66 -2.43
CA TRP A 23 -5.97 7.17 -2.34
C TRP A 23 -5.90 5.66 -2.17
N ALA A 24 -6.81 5.09 -1.36
CA ALA A 24 -6.88 3.65 -1.12
C ALA A 24 -7.28 2.89 -2.38
N LYS A 25 -8.28 3.38 -3.12
CA LYS A 25 -8.68 2.82 -4.42
C LYS A 25 -7.58 2.88 -5.46
N ASP A 26 -6.83 3.99 -5.48
CA ASP A 26 -5.69 4.14 -6.37
C ASP A 26 -4.60 3.12 -6.00
N ALA A 27 -4.36 2.89 -4.70
CA ALA A 27 -3.42 1.89 -4.23
C ALA A 27 -3.85 0.45 -4.60
N GLU A 28 -5.13 0.10 -4.43
CA GLU A 28 -5.69 -1.19 -4.87
C GLU A 28 -5.48 -1.39 -6.38
N THR A 29 -5.77 -0.36 -7.18
CA THR A 29 -5.57 -0.40 -8.63
C THR A 29 -4.10 -0.61 -9.00
N LEU A 30 -3.16 -0.05 -8.21
CA LEU A 30 -1.73 -0.28 -8.42
C LEU A 30 -1.33 -1.73 -8.12
N LEU A 31 -1.90 -2.32 -7.06
CA LEU A 31 -1.64 -3.71 -6.69
C LEU A 31 -2.17 -4.68 -7.75
N ASP A 32 -3.42 -4.51 -8.18
CA ASP A 32 -4.05 -5.37 -9.20
C ASP A 32 -3.23 -5.39 -10.51
N GLN A 33 -2.75 -4.22 -10.95
CA GLN A 33 -1.91 -4.12 -12.14
C GLN A 33 -0.54 -4.77 -11.97
N LEU A 34 0.04 -4.74 -10.76
CA LEU A 34 1.30 -5.42 -10.49
C LEU A 34 1.13 -6.95 -10.50
N GLU A 35 0.00 -7.46 -10.00
CA GLU A 35 -0.33 -8.89 -10.09
C GLU A 35 -0.52 -9.32 -11.55
N ASP A 36 -1.28 -8.55 -12.34
CA ASP A 36 -1.53 -8.83 -13.77
C ASP A 36 -0.24 -8.79 -14.61
N ASP A 37 0.69 -7.88 -14.29
CA ASP A 37 1.99 -7.77 -14.96
C ASP A 37 2.93 -8.96 -14.63
N GLY A 38 2.52 -9.89 -13.76
CA GLY A 38 3.29 -11.08 -13.39
C GLY A 38 4.49 -10.72 -12.52
N VAL A 39 4.25 -9.91 -11.47
CA VAL A 39 5.27 -9.50 -10.51
C VAL A 39 6.03 -10.69 -9.92
N ASP A 40 7.32 -10.44 -9.61
CA ASP A 40 8.20 -11.37 -8.93
C ASP A 40 7.50 -12.03 -7.72
N ALA A 41 7.53 -13.37 -7.66
CA ALA A 41 6.96 -14.15 -6.57
C ALA A 41 7.52 -13.75 -5.20
N ALA A 42 8.71 -13.13 -5.14
CA ALA A 42 9.29 -12.57 -3.92
C ALA A 42 8.47 -11.41 -3.32
N LEU A 43 7.69 -10.71 -4.15
CA LEU A 43 6.87 -9.56 -3.75
C LEU A 43 5.45 -9.96 -3.33
N ALA A 44 4.96 -11.15 -3.73
CA ALA A 44 3.61 -11.60 -3.40
C ALA A 44 3.23 -11.44 -1.91
N PRO A 45 4.09 -11.79 -0.92
CA PRO A 45 3.74 -11.63 0.48
C PRO A 45 3.52 -10.18 0.92
N ILE A 46 4.21 -9.21 0.32
CA ILE A 46 4.05 -7.81 0.70
C ILE A 46 2.89 -7.14 -0.05
N LEU A 47 2.58 -7.59 -1.27
CA LEU A 47 1.40 -7.15 -2.00
C LEU A 47 0.11 -7.63 -1.33
N GLU A 48 0.04 -8.92 -0.96
CA GLU A 48 -1.08 -9.49 -0.21
C GLU A 48 -1.29 -8.75 1.12
N TYR A 49 -0.21 -8.50 1.86
CA TYR A 49 -0.25 -7.71 3.09
C TYR A 49 -0.84 -6.30 2.88
N LEU A 50 -0.45 -5.61 1.80
CA LEU A 50 -1.00 -4.29 1.50
C LEU A 50 -2.49 -4.36 1.15
N GLN A 51 -2.88 -5.33 0.34
CA GLN A 51 -4.25 -5.51 -0.12
C GLN A 51 -5.19 -5.84 1.04
N ASP A 52 -4.79 -6.73 1.95
CA ASP A 52 -5.54 -7.07 3.16
C ASP A 52 -5.80 -5.86 4.05
N ASN A 53 -4.80 -4.97 4.21
CA ASN A 53 -4.94 -3.78 5.05
C ASN A 53 -5.76 -2.70 4.34
N LEU A 54 -5.61 -2.52 3.03
CA LEU A 54 -6.42 -1.59 2.23
C LEU A 54 -7.90 -1.96 2.27
N ALA A 55 -8.23 -3.25 2.20
CA ALA A 55 -9.60 -3.74 2.22
C ALA A 55 -10.37 -3.38 3.50
N ILE A 56 -9.67 -3.18 4.62
CA ILE A 56 -10.25 -2.81 5.92
C ILE A 56 -9.94 -1.35 6.32
N PHE A 57 -9.44 -0.54 5.39
CA PHE A 57 -9.11 0.85 5.66
C PHE A 57 -10.34 1.75 5.64
N SER A 58 -10.49 2.55 6.70
CA SER A 58 -11.46 3.63 6.76
C SER A 58 -10.79 4.85 7.40
N PRO A 59 -10.76 6.02 6.74
CA PRO A 59 -10.16 7.23 7.33
C PRO A 59 -10.79 7.63 8.67
N GLY A 60 -12.08 7.31 8.88
CA GLY A 60 -12.79 7.56 10.13
C GLY A 60 -12.69 6.43 11.15
N GLY A 61 -11.99 5.34 10.84
CA GLY A 61 -11.96 4.11 11.62
C GLY A 61 -13.31 3.38 11.66
N GLY A 62 -13.43 2.45 12.60
CA GLY A 62 -14.63 1.65 12.86
C GLY A 62 -14.28 0.35 13.59
N ASP A 63 -15.30 -0.38 14.06
CA ASP A 63 -15.05 -1.72 14.60
C ASP A 63 -14.42 -2.60 13.50
N GLN A 64 -13.23 -3.13 13.78
CA GLN A 64 -12.43 -3.97 12.87
C GLN A 64 -11.85 -3.27 11.64
N LEU A 65 -11.91 -1.94 11.56
CA LEU A 65 -11.30 -1.15 10.48
C LEU A 65 -10.03 -0.47 10.99
N ILE A 66 -9.04 -0.36 10.11
CA ILE A 66 -7.82 0.38 10.43
C ILE A 66 -7.99 1.85 10.06
N ASP A 67 -7.54 2.72 10.94
CA ASP A 67 -7.58 4.17 10.75
C ASP A 67 -6.38 4.70 9.92
N GLU A 68 -6.34 6.02 9.71
CA GLU A 68 -5.23 6.67 9.00
C GLU A 68 -3.87 6.40 9.63
N HIS A 69 -3.78 6.42 10.96
CA HIS A 69 -2.51 6.29 11.65
C HIS A 69 -2.01 4.84 11.60
N GLU A 70 -2.91 3.86 11.67
CA GLU A 70 -2.60 2.45 11.44
C GLU A 70 -2.18 2.20 9.99
N MET A 71 -2.92 2.72 9.01
CA MET A 71 -2.56 2.63 7.59
C MET A 71 -1.20 3.26 7.30
N ARG A 72 -0.83 4.34 8.00
CA ARG A 72 0.48 4.98 7.84
C ARG A 72 1.61 4.04 8.25
N ARG A 73 1.40 3.25 9.31
CA ARG A 73 2.37 2.22 9.76
C ARG A 73 2.46 1.06 8.78
N VAL A 74 1.33 0.66 8.19
CA VAL A 74 1.27 -0.35 7.12
C VAL A 74 2.12 0.12 5.93
N CYS A 75 1.90 1.34 5.45
CA CYS A 75 2.66 1.93 4.35
C CYS A 75 4.17 1.98 4.65
N GLN A 76 4.56 2.47 5.83
CA GLN A 76 5.96 2.53 6.25
C GLN A 76 6.61 1.15 6.25
N ARG A 77 5.91 0.14 6.78
CA ARG A 77 6.42 -1.22 6.82
C ARG A 77 6.58 -1.82 5.43
N ALA A 78 5.63 -1.55 4.53
CA ALA A 78 5.71 -2.00 3.15
C ALA A 78 6.90 -1.38 2.42
N ILE A 79 7.08 -0.06 2.50
CA ILE A 79 8.22 0.63 1.89
C ILE A 79 9.55 0.06 2.40
N ILE A 80 9.73 -0.04 3.73
CA ILE A 80 10.96 -0.61 4.32
C ILE A 80 11.22 -2.04 3.83
N THR A 81 10.17 -2.82 3.62
CA THR A 81 10.31 -4.20 3.14
C THR A 81 10.71 -4.23 1.66
N LEU A 82 10.08 -3.39 0.84
CA LEU A 82 10.40 -3.24 -0.58
C LEU A 82 11.83 -2.73 -0.80
N GLU A 83 12.26 -1.72 -0.03
CA GLU A 83 13.64 -1.20 -0.06
C GLU A 83 14.66 -2.29 0.25
N LYS A 84 14.40 -3.15 1.25
CA LYS A 84 15.27 -4.27 1.60
C LYS A 84 15.35 -5.34 0.52
N MET A 85 14.32 -5.46 -0.30
CA MET A 85 14.30 -6.35 -1.47
C MET A 85 14.98 -5.73 -2.69
N GLY A 86 15.38 -4.45 -2.62
CA GLY A 86 16.04 -3.71 -3.70
C GLY A 86 15.11 -2.85 -4.55
N PHE A 87 13.88 -2.62 -4.09
CA PHE A 87 12.87 -1.80 -4.76
C PHE A 87 12.55 -0.56 -3.91
N GLY A 88 13.28 0.54 -4.11
CA GLY A 88 13.12 1.79 -3.35
C GLY A 88 13.95 2.93 -3.91
#